data_AF-A0A4Y8D6Q6-F1
#
_entry.id   AF-A0A4Y8D6Q6-F1
#
_cell.length_a   1.000
_cell.length_b   1.000
_cell.length_c   1.000
_cell.angle_alpha   90.00
_cell.angle_beta   90.00
_cell.angle_gamma   90.00
#
_symmetry.space_group_name_H-M   'P 1'
#
loop_
_entity.id
_entity.type
_entity.pdbx_description
1 polymer ?
#
loop_
_entity_poly.entity_id
_entity_poly.type
_entity_poly.pdbx_seq_one_letter_code
_entity_poly.pdbx_strand_id
1 'polypeptide(L)'
;MRRASQDMSDPDRNIMESNGMPEDPVDLDLISEREDSPSNRIHTPPPRIAARFYRPTNNRRKSSAASSRRNSISSVHSHGSSRHAAGHAGMPGPQSNYIAQHLRRASILEDRKARLADRAAHAEKVRLRAALAKAAPRSTTNTEERALAAQQAREKNLAEIVASCAEEVKRAKGIAESMKERRELEGKKLRKEMEEKLAEVERRREEILSRNNNSKQRGRSLSNMRKSSSPSPVAEIKKAPLTESAAAKIIQTRWRIHRRWRALRDFAELGLTIDGVRETSFEKVVDLLAQEKVLVSTAHILRICGLKEGESGSVNEMTAVRTFLSAFLILGHPTQVLSSKGDKGEQEQVGAQPMKRDDLANPQLQDLVAKARDLLISFETVLSRLTTANNYTPPPAQLSTLSEVYATFFNAFIAWKSRDASTLIDMMVLQFVELDSIWQTVKDSTEESVTDSYRDGIRDNQLKLMVRIKRLAGPVQGKRLIANAIREARKVKQTKQPTGDSRPRAVETGSASPVIEDFNASDNAVASHLQTLTPPATPVKQRRGQVTDADNLRSVNSILPDNRTLVHELAINKEYRISMEDCLQQRGVVN
;
A
#
# COMPACT_ATOMS: atom_id res chain seq x y z
N MET A 1 33.51 57.21 6.22
CA MET A 1 34.12 58.23 7.10
C MET A 1 33.61 58.03 8.52
N ARG A 2 34.42 58.47 9.49
CA ARG A 2 34.45 58.13 10.92
C ARG A 2 33.26 58.61 11.78
N ARG A 3 33.12 57.94 12.94
CA ARG A 3 32.62 58.35 14.30
C ARG A 3 31.08 58.47 14.50
N ALA A 4 30.46 57.82 15.50
CA ALA A 4 30.56 57.94 17.00
C ALA A 4 29.95 59.26 17.50
N SER A 5 29.15 59.40 18.57
CA SER A 5 28.75 58.56 19.72
C SER A 5 27.69 59.36 20.54
N GLN A 6 27.10 58.75 21.60
CA GLN A 6 26.51 59.41 22.79
C GLN A 6 25.19 60.20 22.59
N ASP A 7 24.26 60.37 23.53
CA ASP A 7 24.08 59.97 24.94
C ASP A 7 22.62 60.34 25.35
N MET A 8 22.07 59.62 26.33
CA MET A 8 21.20 60.10 27.43
C MET A 8 19.87 60.84 27.15
N SER A 9 18.76 60.27 27.66
CA SER A 9 18.07 60.76 28.89
C SER A 9 16.61 60.27 28.95
N ASP A 10 16.33 59.24 29.75
CA ASP A 10 15.07 59.01 30.49
C ASP A 10 14.93 60.09 31.62
N PRO A 11 13.81 60.27 32.39
CA PRO A 11 12.86 59.25 32.89
C PRO A 11 11.39 59.70 33.18
N ASP A 12 10.53 58.76 33.57
CA ASP A 12 9.68 58.80 34.79
C ASP A 12 8.76 57.55 34.83
N ARG A 13 9.01 56.52 35.66
CA ARG A 13 8.83 56.34 37.13
C ARG A 13 7.40 56.15 37.64
N ASN A 14 7.16 54.93 38.16
CA ASN A 14 6.66 54.56 39.51
C ASN A 14 5.54 53.50 39.48
N ILE A 15 5.35 52.55 40.41
CA ILE A 15 6.07 51.96 41.56
C ILE A 15 5.20 50.72 41.94
N MET A 16 5.82 49.58 42.24
CA MET A 16 5.49 48.60 43.31
C MET A 16 6.53 47.45 43.17
N GLU A 17 7.59 47.40 43.99
CA GLU A 17 7.64 46.81 45.35
C GLU A 17 7.66 45.26 45.31
N SER A 18 8.49 44.48 46.00
CA SER A 18 9.82 44.58 46.62
C SER A 18 10.18 43.15 47.07
N ASN A 19 11.49 42.83 47.09
CA ASN A 19 12.17 41.68 47.74
C ASN A 19 12.02 40.31 47.03
N GLY A 20 13.06 39.56 46.67
CA GLY A 20 14.48 39.58 47.03
C GLY A 20 14.95 38.14 47.29
N MET A 21 15.47 37.48 46.23
CA MET A 21 16.70 36.65 46.07
C MET A 21 17.42 36.10 47.35
N PRO A 22 18.24 35.00 47.29
CA PRO A 22 19.31 34.95 46.28
C PRO A 22 19.99 33.59 45.88
N GLU A 23 20.86 33.73 44.86
CA GLU A 23 22.14 33.04 44.54
C GLU A 23 22.21 31.77 43.65
N ASP A 24 22.76 32.00 42.44
CA ASP A 24 23.62 31.14 41.57
C ASP A 24 25.02 30.90 42.25
N PRO A 25 26.11 30.29 41.66
CA PRO A 25 26.38 29.96 40.26
C PRO A 25 27.29 28.72 39.95
N VAL A 26 27.59 28.57 38.64
CA VAL A 26 28.79 28.00 37.94
C VAL A 26 29.14 26.49 37.95
N ASP A 27 29.00 25.89 36.77
CA ASP A 27 30.04 25.51 35.78
C ASP A 27 31.18 24.48 36.10
N LEU A 28 31.47 23.70 35.04
CA LEU A 28 32.67 22.92 34.70
C LEU A 28 32.97 21.50 35.25
N ASP A 29 33.19 20.61 34.26
CA ASP A 29 34.20 19.53 34.14
C ASP A 29 34.08 18.12 34.78
N LEU A 30 33.96 17.13 33.86
CA LEU A 30 34.93 16.05 33.55
C LEU A 30 35.41 15.04 34.65
N ILE A 31 35.28 13.74 34.29
CA ILE A 31 36.11 12.55 34.65
C ILE A 31 35.67 11.64 35.84
N SER A 32 35.17 10.46 35.45
CA SER A 32 35.58 9.09 35.84
C SER A 32 35.44 8.55 37.28
N GLU A 33 34.68 7.44 37.34
CA GLU A 33 34.87 6.21 38.14
C GLU A 33 34.98 6.26 39.68
N ARG A 34 34.00 5.63 40.36
CA ARG A 34 34.21 4.35 41.07
C ARG A 34 32.91 3.70 41.54
N GLU A 35 33.01 2.38 41.64
CA GLU A 35 32.02 1.34 41.91
C GLU A 35 31.30 1.48 43.26
N ASP A 36 30.04 1.03 43.30
CA ASP A 36 29.58 0.01 44.26
C ASP A 36 28.21 -0.56 43.81
N SER A 37 28.21 -1.83 43.38
CA SER A 37 27.00 -2.67 43.27
C SER A 37 26.81 -3.44 44.58
N PRO A 38 25.58 -3.80 45.00
CA PRO A 38 25.09 -5.12 44.57
C PRO A 38 23.55 -5.30 44.44
N SER A 39 23.21 -6.33 43.65
CA SER A 39 22.02 -7.20 43.73
C SER A 39 20.87 -7.02 42.70
N ASN A 40 21.03 -7.76 41.59
CA ASN A 40 20.04 -8.62 40.94
C ASN A 40 18.62 -8.08 40.64
N ARG A 41 18.44 -7.46 39.47
CA ARG A 41 17.17 -7.55 38.72
C ARG A 41 17.36 -8.42 37.49
N ILE A 42 16.86 -9.64 37.60
CA ILE A 42 16.79 -10.62 36.50
C ILE A 42 15.71 -10.14 35.52
N HIS A 43 16.10 -9.68 34.33
CA HIS A 43 15.16 -9.45 33.23
C HIS A 43 14.91 -10.76 32.48
N THR A 44 13.81 -11.44 32.78
CA THR A 44 13.33 -12.59 31.99
C THR A 44 12.71 -12.09 30.68
N PRO A 45 13.22 -12.50 29.51
CA PRO A 45 12.65 -12.11 28.23
C PRO A 45 11.34 -12.86 27.93
N PRO A 46 10.49 -12.34 27.03
CA PRO A 46 9.22 -12.95 26.64
C PRO A 46 9.32 -14.45 26.27
N PRO A 47 8.28 -15.27 26.51
CA PRO A 47 8.33 -16.74 26.45
C PRO A 47 8.91 -17.33 25.15
N ARG A 48 8.70 -16.66 24.00
CA ARG A 48 9.22 -17.09 22.70
C ARG A 48 10.74 -16.96 22.56
N ILE A 49 11.35 -16.03 23.29
CA ILE A 49 12.80 -15.82 23.32
C ILE A 49 13.45 -16.80 24.31
N ALA A 50 12.83 -17.03 25.47
CA ALA A 50 13.30 -17.99 26.47
C ALA A 50 13.36 -19.44 25.95
N ALA A 51 12.41 -19.85 25.09
CA ALA A 51 12.38 -21.19 24.49
C ALA A 51 13.57 -21.49 23.55
N ARG A 52 14.29 -20.46 23.07
CA ARG A 52 15.51 -20.65 22.26
C ARG A 52 16.75 -20.94 23.11
N PHE A 53 16.76 -20.52 24.37
CA PHE A 53 17.88 -20.71 25.29
C PHE A 53 17.73 -21.94 26.20
N TYR A 54 16.51 -22.38 26.46
CA TYR A 54 16.23 -23.64 27.16
C TYR A 54 16.13 -24.81 26.17
N ARG A 55 17.27 -25.22 25.59
CA ARG A 55 17.40 -26.51 24.91
C ARG A 55 18.00 -27.51 25.90
N PRO A 56 17.28 -28.56 26.33
CA PRO A 56 17.85 -29.56 27.25
C PRO A 56 19.04 -30.27 26.61
N THR A 57 20.25 -29.99 27.10
CA THR A 57 21.47 -30.72 26.81
C THR A 57 21.52 -32.01 27.63
N ASN A 58 20.80 -33.04 27.18
CA ASN A 58 20.98 -34.38 27.73
C ASN A 58 22.06 -35.16 26.96
N ASN A 59 23.25 -35.16 27.56
CA ASN A 59 24.34 -36.09 27.33
C ASN A 59 23.88 -37.54 27.60
N ARG A 60 23.89 -38.43 26.60
CA ARG A 60 24.31 -39.85 26.75
C ARG A 60 24.19 -40.64 25.44
N ARG A 61 25.33 -40.91 24.78
CA ARG A 61 25.93 -42.26 24.71
C ARG A 61 27.05 -42.33 23.66
N LYS A 62 28.24 -42.59 24.21
CA LYS A 62 29.30 -43.47 23.69
C LYS A 62 30.17 -42.95 22.54
N SER A 63 31.25 -42.32 22.98
CA SER A 63 32.59 -42.32 22.41
C SER A 63 32.98 -43.62 21.71
N SER A 64 33.44 -43.51 20.47
CA SER A 64 34.38 -44.43 19.79
C SER A 64 34.99 -43.74 18.57
N ALA A 65 35.63 -42.57 18.78
CA ALA A 65 36.52 -41.94 17.81
C ALA A 65 37.95 -41.95 18.36
N ALA A 66 38.42 -43.15 18.68
CA ALA A 66 39.80 -43.44 19.09
C ALA A 66 40.14 -44.89 18.72
N SER A 67 40.18 -45.17 17.42
CA SER A 67 40.90 -46.30 16.85
C SER A 67 41.51 -45.88 15.51
N SER A 68 42.30 -44.81 15.57
CA SER A 68 43.30 -44.47 14.56
C SER A 68 44.65 -44.70 15.22
N ARG A 69 44.98 -45.98 15.44
CA ARG A 69 46.33 -46.45 15.76
C ARG A 69 46.50 -47.86 15.19
N ARG A 70 47.31 -47.92 14.15
CA ARG A 70 48.24 -49.03 13.80
C ARG A 70 47.60 -50.42 13.62
N ASN A 71 47.50 -50.84 12.36
CA ASN A 71 48.01 -52.15 11.94
C ASN A 71 48.26 -52.16 10.42
N SER A 72 49.27 -51.39 10.01
CA SER A 72 50.01 -51.68 8.78
C SER A 72 51.21 -52.54 9.20
N ILE A 73 50.97 -53.84 9.38
CA ILE A 73 52.06 -54.80 9.36
C ILE A 73 52.33 -55.15 7.91
N SER A 74 53.40 -54.55 7.41
CA SER A 74 54.14 -55.02 6.26
C SER A 74 54.47 -56.51 6.45
N SER A 75 54.15 -57.34 5.46
CA SER A 75 54.99 -58.50 5.19
C SER A 75 55.07 -58.71 3.68
N VAL A 76 56.07 -58.03 3.13
CA VAL A 76 56.85 -58.51 1.98
C VAL A 76 57.14 -59.99 2.20
N HIS A 77 56.60 -60.86 1.35
CA HIS A 77 57.23 -62.15 1.07
C HIS A 77 57.34 -62.28 -0.45
N SER A 78 58.60 -62.15 -0.84
CA SER A 78 59.20 -62.31 -2.14
C SER A 78 58.69 -63.54 -2.90
N HIS A 79 58.32 -63.31 -4.16
CA HIS A 79 58.52 -64.28 -5.21
C HIS A 79 60.03 -64.54 -5.38
N GLY A 80 60.42 -65.81 -5.42
CA GLY A 80 61.71 -66.21 -6.01
C GLY A 80 62.71 -66.82 -5.03
N SER A 81 62.57 -68.11 -4.73
CA SER A 81 63.71 -69.04 -4.62
C SER A 81 63.21 -70.47 -4.81
N SER A 82 62.95 -70.84 -6.06
CA SER A 82 63.03 -72.23 -6.49
C SER A 82 64.48 -72.44 -6.94
N ARG A 83 65.27 -73.17 -6.14
CA ARG A 83 66.33 -74.10 -6.58
C ARG A 83 67.26 -74.49 -5.42
N HIS A 84 67.58 -75.79 -5.42
CA HIS A 84 68.54 -76.53 -4.59
C HIS A 84 68.08 -76.88 -3.17
N ALA A 85 67.74 -78.15 -2.91
CA ALA A 85 68.71 -79.22 -2.72
C ALA A 85 67.98 -80.54 -2.41
N ALA A 86 68.25 -81.55 -3.22
CA ALA A 86 68.11 -82.94 -2.82
C ALA A 86 69.13 -83.22 -1.71
N GLY A 87 68.75 -83.99 -0.67
CA GLY A 87 69.70 -84.45 0.34
C GLY A 87 69.08 -84.84 1.68
N HIS A 88 68.56 -86.07 1.72
CA HIS A 88 68.46 -86.95 2.89
C HIS A 88 67.61 -86.62 4.14
N ALA A 89 66.63 -87.52 4.32
CA ALA A 89 66.37 -88.34 5.51
C ALA A 89 65.58 -87.74 6.68
N GLY A 90 64.42 -88.35 6.94
CA GLY A 90 63.75 -88.35 8.26
C GLY A 90 62.35 -87.75 8.29
N MET A 91 61.33 -88.57 8.03
CA MET A 91 59.90 -88.31 8.28
C MET A 91 59.62 -87.88 9.73
N PRO A 92 58.53 -87.12 10.05
CA PRO A 92 57.17 -87.39 9.59
C PRO A 92 56.34 -86.19 9.06
N GLY A 93 55.77 -86.39 7.85
CA GLY A 93 54.35 -86.09 7.59
C GLY A 93 53.99 -84.80 6.83
N PRO A 94 53.74 -84.83 5.50
CA PRO A 94 53.10 -83.73 4.76
C PRO A 94 51.63 -83.46 5.16
N GLN A 95 51.01 -84.31 5.98
CA GLN A 95 49.61 -84.18 6.41
C GLN A 95 49.36 -83.00 7.36
N SER A 96 50.28 -82.68 8.28
CA SER A 96 50.07 -81.62 9.28
C SER A 96 49.97 -80.23 8.63
N ASN A 97 50.82 -79.96 7.64
CA ASN A 97 50.78 -78.69 6.88
C ASN A 97 49.52 -78.56 6.02
N TYR A 98 49.04 -79.67 5.44
CA TYR A 98 47.79 -79.72 4.67
C TYR A 98 46.56 -79.47 5.57
N ILE A 99 46.52 -80.08 6.76
CA ILE A 99 45.47 -79.86 7.76
C ILE A 99 45.47 -78.40 8.23
N ALA A 100 46.65 -77.84 8.57
CA ALA A 100 46.76 -76.44 8.97
C ALA A 100 46.34 -75.47 7.87
N GLN A 101 46.67 -75.77 6.60
CA GLN A 101 46.23 -74.97 5.46
C GLN A 101 44.71 -75.08 5.23
N HIS A 102 44.12 -76.26 5.38
CA HIS A 102 42.68 -76.47 5.28
C HIS A 102 41.93 -75.71 6.40
N LEU A 103 42.43 -75.75 7.63
CA LEU A 103 41.86 -74.98 8.75
C LEU A 103 41.95 -73.47 8.53
N ARG A 104 43.08 -72.95 8.02
CA ARG A 104 43.19 -71.51 7.64
C ARG A 104 42.22 -71.14 6.53
N ARG A 105 42.10 -71.99 5.49
CA ARG A 105 41.13 -71.78 4.40
C ARG A 105 39.70 -71.82 4.90
N ALA A 106 39.37 -72.76 5.79
CA ALA A 106 38.05 -72.88 6.40
C ALA A 106 37.71 -71.63 7.23
N SER A 107 38.64 -71.17 8.08
CA SER A 107 38.48 -69.95 8.87
C SER A 107 38.26 -68.70 8.00
N ILE A 108 39.00 -68.54 6.90
CA ILE A 108 38.80 -67.42 5.96
C ILE A 108 37.42 -67.49 5.28
N LEU A 109 36.99 -68.69 4.90
CA LEU A 109 35.67 -68.87 4.29
C LEU A 109 34.54 -68.63 5.30
N GLU A 110 34.72 -69.03 6.55
CA GLU A 110 33.79 -68.79 7.65
C GLU A 110 33.67 -67.30 7.98
N ASP A 111 34.79 -66.59 8.09
CA ASP A 111 34.84 -65.14 8.30
C ASP A 111 34.20 -64.37 7.12
N ARG A 112 34.41 -64.85 5.88
CA ARG A 112 33.71 -64.29 4.70
C ARG A 112 32.21 -64.56 4.74
N LYS A 113 31.77 -65.75 5.16
CA LYS A 113 30.33 -66.07 5.34
C LYS A 113 29.70 -65.18 6.41
N ALA A 114 30.37 -64.97 7.54
CA ALA A 114 29.90 -64.09 8.61
C ALA A 114 29.70 -62.64 8.11
N ARG A 115 30.67 -62.08 7.39
CA ARG A 115 30.53 -60.73 6.80
C ARG A 115 29.40 -60.62 5.78
N LEU A 116 29.13 -61.67 5.00
CA LEU A 116 28.02 -61.68 4.06
C LEU A 116 26.67 -61.78 4.79
N ALA A 117 26.59 -62.56 5.87
CA ALA A 117 25.42 -62.63 6.73
C ALA A 117 25.10 -61.27 7.38
N ASP A 118 26.11 -60.55 7.87
CA ASP A 118 25.95 -59.21 8.45
C ASP A 118 25.43 -58.20 7.42
N ARG A 119 25.93 -58.25 6.17
CA ARG A 119 25.43 -57.40 5.09
C ARG A 119 23.97 -57.71 4.75
N ALA A 120 23.59 -58.99 4.72
CA ALA A 120 22.21 -59.40 4.50
C ALA A 120 21.28 -58.91 5.63
N ALA A 121 21.69 -59.05 6.89
CA ALA A 121 20.94 -58.56 8.04
C ALA A 121 20.78 -57.03 8.02
N HIS A 122 21.82 -56.30 7.60
CA HIS A 122 21.75 -54.84 7.43
C HIS A 122 20.77 -54.44 6.32
N ALA A 123 20.77 -55.16 5.19
CA ALA A 123 19.84 -54.91 4.10
C ALA A 123 18.38 -55.07 4.56
N GLU A 124 18.05 -56.13 5.29
CA GLU A 124 16.71 -56.33 5.86
C GLU A 124 16.34 -55.24 6.88
N LYS A 125 17.28 -54.84 7.75
CA LYS A 125 17.05 -53.74 8.71
C LYS A 125 16.73 -52.42 8.02
N VAL A 126 17.44 -52.09 6.93
CA VAL A 126 17.18 -50.89 6.14
C VAL A 126 15.83 -51.00 5.43
N ARG A 127 15.52 -52.18 4.86
CA ARG A 127 14.22 -52.44 4.22
C ARG A 127 13.06 -52.26 5.19
N LEU A 128 13.14 -52.84 6.38
CA LEU A 128 12.12 -52.71 7.43
C LEU A 128 11.97 -51.26 7.90
N ARG A 129 13.08 -50.54 8.10
CA ARG A 129 13.02 -49.11 8.46
C ARG A 129 12.36 -48.27 7.37
N ALA A 130 12.68 -48.52 6.10
CA ALA A 130 12.05 -47.84 4.98
C ALA A 130 10.56 -48.16 4.85
N ALA A 131 10.17 -49.42 5.09
CA ALA A 131 8.78 -49.84 5.12
C ALA A 131 8.01 -49.15 6.26
N LEU A 132 8.57 -49.09 7.47
CA LEU A 132 7.97 -48.38 8.61
C LEU A 132 7.87 -46.87 8.36
N ALA A 133 8.88 -46.24 7.76
CA ALA A 133 8.82 -44.82 7.40
C ALA A 133 7.80 -44.52 6.29
N LYS A 134 7.56 -45.46 5.38
CA LYS A 134 6.57 -45.35 4.31
C LYS A 134 5.13 -45.61 4.81
N ALA A 135 4.97 -46.50 5.78
CA ALA A 135 3.70 -46.83 6.42
C ALA A 135 3.29 -45.84 7.53
N ALA A 136 4.20 -44.97 7.98
CA ALA A 136 3.88 -43.91 8.92
C ALA A 136 2.79 -43.00 8.32
N PRO A 137 1.63 -42.84 9.01
CA PRO A 137 0.54 -42.04 8.49
C PRO A 137 1.01 -40.59 8.32
N ARG A 138 1.07 -40.11 7.08
CA ARG A 138 1.21 -38.68 6.80
C ARG A 138 -0.02 -37.99 7.38
N SER A 139 0.18 -37.01 8.25
CA SER A 139 -0.86 -36.34 9.06
C SER A 139 -2.04 -35.83 8.23
N THR A 140 -3.06 -36.67 8.05
CA THR A 140 -4.37 -36.32 7.45
C THR A 140 -5.13 -35.30 8.30
N THR A 141 -4.82 -35.25 9.60
CA THR A 141 -5.37 -34.31 10.56
C THR A 141 -5.05 -32.85 10.23
N ASN A 142 -3.85 -32.56 9.72
CA ASN A 142 -3.46 -31.18 9.42
C ASN A 142 -4.19 -30.63 8.17
N THR A 143 -4.47 -31.49 7.20
CA THR A 143 -5.25 -31.12 6.01
C THR A 143 -6.72 -30.92 6.32
N GLU A 144 -7.28 -31.73 7.23
CA GLU A 144 -8.68 -31.62 7.67
C GLU A 144 -8.90 -30.37 8.52
N GLU A 145 -8.00 -30.10 9.47
CA GLU A 145 -8.02 -28.89 10.30
C GLU A 145 -7.91 -27.63 9.44
N ARG A 146 -7.05 -27.65 8.40
CA ARG A 146 -6.92 -26.53 7.46
C ARG A 146 -8.18 -26.36 6.59
N ALA A 147 -8.85 -27.45 6.21
CA ALA A 147 -10.10 -27.38 5.46
C ALA A 147 -11.24 -26.80 6.30
N LEU A 148 -11.35 -27.20 7.57
CA LEU A 148 -12.33 -26.65 8.51
C LEU A 148 -12.09 -25.17 8.79
N ALA A 149 -10.83 -24.76 9.00
CA ALA A 149 -10.48 -23.36 9.18
C ALA A 149 -10.83 -22.51 7.94
N ALA A 150 -10.61 -23.04 6.74
CA ALA A 150 -10.99 -22.36 5.51
C ALA A 150 -12.51 -22.22 5.33
N GLN A 151 -13.28 -23.23 5.75
CA GLN A 151 -14.74 -23.16 5.73
C GLN A 151 -15.26 -22.11 6.70
N GLN A 152 -14.77 -22.10 7.95
CA GLN A 152 -15.15 -21.11 8.96
C GLN A 152 -14.81 -19.68 8.53
N ALA A 153 -13.67 -19.48 7.88
CA ALA A 153 -13.30 -18.16 7.34
C ALA A 153 -14.25 -17.68 6.23
N ARG A 154 -14.69 -18.59 5.35
CA ARG A 154 -15.68 -18.27 4.31
C ARG A 154 -17.03 -17.92 4.92
N GLU A 155 -17.50 -18.70 5.88
CA GLU A 155 -18.77 -18.46 6.57
C GLU A 155 -18.75 -17.13 7.33
N LYS A 156 -17.64 -16.79 7.99
CA LYS A 156 -17.47 -15.49 8.66
C LYS A 156 -17.52 -14.32 7.67
N ASN A 157 -16.81 -14.40 6.55
CA ASN A 157 -16.85 -13.36 5.51
C ASN A 157 -18.25 -13.19 4.92
N LEU A 158 -18.98 -14.29 4.67
CA LEU A 158 -20.35 -14.23 4.18
C LEU A 158 -21.29 -13.58 5.22
N ALA A 159 -21.12 -13.92 6.52
CA ALA A 159 -21.90 -13.31 7.58
C ALA A 159 -21.63 -11.80 7.70
N GLU A 160 -20.39 -11.36 7.54
CA GLU A 160 -20.02 -9.94 7.54
C GLU A 160 -20.62 -9.18 6.35
N ILE A 161 -20.58 -9.77 5.15
CA ILE A 161 -21.22 -9.19 3.96
C ILE A 161 -22.74 -9.04 4.18
N VAL A 162 -23.38 -10.07 4.73
CA VAL A 162 -24.82 -10.04 5.05
C VAL A 162 -25.13 -8.98 6.11
N ALA A 163 -24.31 -8.86 7.15
CA ALA A 163 -24.47 -7.85 8.19
C ALA A 163 -24.31 -6.42 7.63
N SER A 164 -23.31 -6.20 6.78
CA SER A 164 -23.09 -4.92 6.10
C SER A 164 -24.27 -4.56 5.20
N CYS A 165 -24.76 -5.52 4.41
CA CYS A 165 -25.94 -5.33 3.57
C CYS A 165 -27.20 -5.00 4.39
N ALA A 166 -27.39 -5.67 5.55
CA ALA A 166 -28.49 -5.39 6.45
C ALA A 166 -28.43 -3.96 7.02
N GLU A 167 -27.24 -3.50 7.44
CA GLU A 167 -27.04 -2.13 7.93
C GLU A 167 -27.22 -1.08 6.82
N GLU A 168 -26.79 -1.35 5.59
CA GLU A 168 -27.05 -0.47 4.45
C GLU A 168 -28.54 -0.36 4.13
N VAL A 169 -29.28 -1.48 4.12
CA VAL A 169 -30.73 -1.47 3.92
C VAL A 169 -31.44 -0.72 5.06
N LYS A 170 -31.00 -0.90 6.31
CA LYS A 170 -31.52 -0.16 7.47
C LYS A 170 -31.26 1.34 7.34
N ARG A 171 -30.07 1.75 6.91
CA ARG A 171 -29.73 3.15 6.63
C ARG A 171 -30.59 3.73 5.51
N ALA A 172 -30.77 2.99 4.42
CA ALA A 172 -31.63 3.42 3.30
C ALA A 172 -33.10 3.57 3.73
N LYS A 173 -33.62 2.66 4.56
CA LYS A 173 -34.96 2.78 5.16
C LYS A 173 -35.06 4.01 6.06
N GLY A 174 -34.07 4.26 6.92
CA GLY A 174 -34.05 5.47 7.75
C GLY A 174 -34.02 6.77 6.93
N ILE A 175 -33.29 6.80 5.81
CA ILE A 175 -33.32 7.94 4.88
C ILE A 175 -34.70 8.09 4.23
N ALA A 176 -35.34 6.99 3.81
CA ALA A 176 -36.67 7.04 3.24
C ALA A 176 -37.73 7.53 4.26
N GLU A 177 -37.64 7.09 5.51
CA GLU A 177 -38.52 7.52 6.59
C GLU A 177 -38.32 9.01 6.93
N SER A 178 -37.07 9.46 7.10
CA SER A 178 -36.78 10.89 7.32
C SER A 178 -37.19 11.78 6.15
N MET A 179 -37.07 11.31 4.89
CA MET A 179 -37.58 12.02 3.73
C MET A 179 -39.11 12.10 3.72
N LYS A 180 -39.78 11.02 4.13
CA LYS A 180 -41.24 11.00 4.27
C LYS A 180 -41.69 11.98 5.36
N GLU A 181 -41.07 11.95 6.53
CA GLU A 181 -41.36 12.87 7.65
C GLU A 181 -41.13 14.33 7.24
N ARG A 182 -39.99 14.64 6.59
CA ARG A 182 -39.71 15.98 6.10
C ARG A 182 -40.78 16.47 5.11
N ARG A 183 -41.21 15.60 4.18
CA ARG A 183 -42.28 15.92 3.23
C ARG A 183 -43.61 16.19 3.95
N GLU A 184 -43.93 15.42 4.99
CA GLU A 184 -45.14 15.64 5.80
C GLU A 184 -45.08 16.95 6.59
N LEU A 185 -43.92 17.31 7.16
CA LEU A 185 -43.71 18.58 7.85
C LEU A 185 -43.81 19.78 6.90
N GLU A 186 -43.17 19.71 5.73
CA GLU A 186 -43.28 20.75 4.68
C GLU A 186 -44.75 20.89 4.22
N GLY A 187 -45.47 19.78 4.07
CA GLY A 187 -46.90 19.80 3.73
C GLY A 187 -47.81 20.36 4.82
N LYS A 188 -47.46 20.19 6.11
CA LYS A 188 -48.16 20.86 7.23
C LYS A 188 -47.86 22.36 7.27
N LYS A 189 -46.59 22.75 7.04
CA LYS A 189 -46.18 24.15 6.99
C LYS A 189 -46.89 24.90 5.86
N LEU A 190 -46.98 24.31 4.67
CA LEU A 190 -47.70 24.90 3.53
C LEU A 190 -49.19 25.09 3.83
N ARG A 191 -49.85 24.10 4.46
CA ARG A 191 -51.25 24.22 4.87
C ARG A 191 -51.45 25.36 5.87
N LYS A 192 -50.55 25.49 6.85
CA LYS A 192 -50.58 26.61 7.82
C LYS A 192 -50.36 27.96 7.13
N GLU A 193 -49.42 28.05 6.18
CA GLU A 193 -49.19 29.29 5.42
C GLU A 193 -50.41 29.69 4.59
N MET A 194 -51.12 28.72 4.01
CA MET A 194 -52.38 28.98 3.29
C MET A 194 -53.48 29.46 4.23
N GLU A 195 -53.61 28.86 5.42
CA GLU A 195 -54.56 29.29 6.45
C GLU A 195 -54.25 30.71 6.94
N GLU A 196 -52.98 31.03 7.19
CA GLU A 196 -52.54 32.37 7.58
C GLU A 196 -52.80 33.41 6.48
N LYS A 197 -52.57 33.07 5.21
CA LYS A 197 -52.92 33.94 4.07
C LYS A 197 -54.42 34.20 4.00
N LEU A 198 -55.25 33.19 4.22
CA LEU A 198 -56.70 33.36 4.25
C LEU A 198 -57.13 34.23 5.44
N ALA A 199 -56.56 34.00 6.63
CA ALA A 199 -56.82 34.82 7.81
C ALA A 199 -56.38 36.28 7.64
N GLU A 200 -55.23 36.54 7.02
CA GLU A 200 -54.75 37.91 6.74
C GLU A 200 -55.61 38.61 5.67
N VAL A 201 -56.10 37.88 4.66
CA VAL A 201 -57.05 38.43 3.69
C VAL A 201 -58.36 38.81 4.39
N GLU A 202 -58.88 37.96 5.29
CA GLU A 202 -60.08 38.29 6.08
C GLU A 202 -59.82 39.48 7.01
N ARG A 203 -58.67 39.53 7.69
CA ARG A 203 -58.25 40.67 8.52
C ARG A 203 -58.20 41.97 7.72
N ARG A 204 -57.65 41.95 6.51
CA ARG A 204 -57.63 43.13 5.62
C ARG A 204 -59.01 43.51 5.13
N ARG A 205 -59.88 42.54 4.88
CA ARG A 205 -61.28 42.80 4.52
C ARG A 205 -62.01 43.50 5.67
N GLU A 206 -61.83 43.03 6.90
CA GLU A 206 -62.36 43.67 8.12
C GLU A 206 -61.75 45.06 8.38
N GLU A 207 -60.44 45.24 8.15
CA GLU A 207 -59.76 46.54 8.23
C GLU A 207 -60.29 47.54 7.19
N ILE A 208 -60.54 47.12 5.95
CA ILE A 208 -61.12 47.98 4.92
C ILE A 208 -62.57 48.34 5.28
N LEU A 209 -63.37 47.39 5.75
CA LEU A 209 -64.75 47.63 6.17
C LEU A 209 -64.81 48.59 7.39
N SER A 210 -63.98 48.37 8.41
CA SER A 210 -63.89 49.25 9.58
C SER A 210 -63.32 50.64 9.23
N ARG A 211 -62.36 50.72 8.31
CA ARG A 211 -61.82 52.00 7.82
C ARG A 211 -62.81 52.74 6.93
N ASN A 212 -63.65 52.05 6.16
CA ASN A 212 -64.72 52.71 5.38
C ASN A 212 -65.79 53.32 6.30
N ASN A 213 -66.03 52.72 7.47
CA ASN A 213 -66.87 53.33 8.51
C ASN A 213 -66.21 54.58 9.14
N ASN A 214 -64.88 54.64 9.21
CA ASN A 214 -64.15 55.76 9.84
C ASN A 214 -63.57 56.81 8.86
N SER A 215 -63.58 56.58 7.54
CA SER A 215 -62.95 57.43 6.50
C SER A 215 -63.87 58.53 5.93
N LYS A 216 -64.89 58.96 6.69
CA LYS A 216 -65.66 60.17 6.35
C LYS A 216 -65.02 61.48 6.83
N GLN A 217 -63.77 61.47 7.32
CA GLN A 217 -63.17 62.70 7.85
C GLN A 217 -61.71 62.94 7.46
N ARG A 218 -61.56 64.02 6.67
CA ARG A 218 -60.39 64.92 6.51
C ARG A 218 -59.25 64.52 5.56
N GLY A 219 -59.16 65.31 4.49
CA GLY A 219 -57.96 65.52 3.68
C GLY A 219 -57.14 66.77 4.06
N ARG A 220 -56.30 67.17 3.09
CA ARG A 220 -55.24 68.23 3.03
C ARG A 220 -53.85 67.77 3.46
N SER A 221 -52.75 67.85 2.70
CA SER A 221 -52.20 68.72 1.62
C SER A 221 -50.95 69.47 2.11
N LEU A 222 -49.79 69.01 1.60
CA LEU A 222 -48.62 69.72 1.04
C LEU A 222 -48.26 71.16 1.48
N SER A 223 -46.95 71.38 1.76
CA SER A 223 -46.21 72.56 1.25
C SER A 223 -44.68 72.43 1.35
N ASN A 224 -44.00 72.72 0.23
CA ASN A 224 -42.55 72.93 0.04
C ASN A 224 -42.16 74.40 0.36
N MET A 225 -40.87 74.68 0.65
CA MET A 225 -40.25 75.99 0.40
C MET A 225 -38.75 75.91 0.01
N ARG A 226 -38.38 76.75 -0.98
CA ARG A 226 -37.06 77.07 -1.58
C ARG A 226 -36.45 78.31 -0.86
N LYS A 227 -35.13 78.42 -0.61
CA LYS A 227 -33.99 79.04 -1.38
C LYS A 227 -34.00 80.59 -1.53
N SER A 228 -32.92 81.27 -1.07
CA SER A 228 -32.40 82.58 -1.57
C SER A 228 -31.05 82.96 -0.87
N SER A 229 -29.92 83.12 -1.58
CA SER A 229 -29.16 84.38 -1.96
C SER A 229 -28.36 85.03 -0.80
N SER A 230 -27.12 85.56 -0.86
CA SER A 230 -26.07 85.91 -1.87
C SER A 230 -24.80 86.39 -1.10
N PRO A 231 -23.62 86.66 -1.73
CA PRO A 231 -22.28 86.47 -1.13
C PRO A 231 -21.48 87.75 -0.74
N SER A 232 -20.40 87.57 0.03
CA SER A 232 -19.35 88.57 0.37
C SER A 232 -17.96 88.08 -0.09
N PRO A 233 -17.03 88.95 -0.55
CA PRO A 233 -15.76 88.54 -1.15
C PRO A 233 -14.63 88.51 -0.11
N VAL A 234 -14.43 87.35 0.51
CA VAL A 234 -13.11 87.02 1.07
C VAL A 234 -12.42 86.16 0.02
N ALA A 235 -11.12 86.35 -0.17
CA ALA A 235 -10.28 85.59 -1.09
C ALA A 235 -10.26 84.10 -0.70
N GLU A 236 -11.34 83.40 -0.99
CA GLU A 236 -11.36 81.96 -1.11
C GLU A 236 -10.48 81.64 -2.31
N ILE A 237 -9.40 80.90 -2.07
CA ILE A 237 -8.76 80.08 -3.08
C ILE A 237 -9.88 79.24 -3.68
N LYS A 238 -10.46 79.73 -4.78
CA LYS A 238 -11.46 79.01 -5.57
C LYS A 238 -10.78 77.74 -6.01
N LYS A 239 -10.96 76.66 -5.25
CA LYS A 239 -10.71 75.31 -5.72
C LYS A 239 -11.51 75.23 -7.01
N ALA A 240 -10.81 75.19 -8.15
CA ALA A 240 -11.44 75.03 -9.45
C ALA A 240 -12.48 73.92 -9.31
N PRO A 241 -13.72 74.11 -9.84
CA PRO A 241 -14.75 73.10 -9.71
C PRO A 241 -14.18 71.78 -10.22
N LEU A 242 -14.14 70.79 -9.30
CA LEU A 242 -13.59 69.48 -9.56
C LEU A 242 -14.29 68.94 -10.82
N THR A 243 -13.53 68.75 -11.90
CA THR A 243 -14.11 68.23 -13.14
C THR A 243 -14.77 66.88 -12.87
N GLU A 244 -15.87 66.59 -13.55
CA GLU A 244 -16.62 65.34 -13.34
C GLU A 244 -15.72 64.09 -13.45
N SER A 245 -14.77 64.11 -14.38
CA SER A 245 -13.79 63.04 -14.55
C SER A 245 -12.80 62.93 -13.38
N ALA A 246 -12.39 64.05 -12.76
CA ALA A 246 -11.56 64.05 -11.56
C ALA A 246 -12.37 63.55 -10.33
N ALA A 247 -13.63 63.96 -10.21
CA ALA A 247 -14.54 63.46 -9.18
C ALA A 247 -14.74 61.95 -9.28
N ALA A 248 -15.03 61.45 -10.49
CA ALA A 248 -15.19 60.03 -10.76
C ALA A 248 -13.91 59.23 -10.40
N LYS A 249 -12.72 59.73 -10.77
CA LYS A 249 -11.44 59.10 -10.42
C LYS A 249 -11.22 59.02 -8.91
N ILE A 250 -11.54 60.08 -8.16
CA ILE A 250 -11.40 60.11 -6.71
C ILE A 250 -12.37 59.10 -6.06
N ILE A 251 -13.64 59.11 -6.47
CA ILE A 251 -14.66 58.16 -5.97
C ILE A 251 -14.25 56.72 -6.27
N GLN A 252 -13.85 56.42 -7.50
CA GLN A 252 -13.40 55.08 -7.90
C GLN A 252 -12.16 54.64 -7.11
N THR A 253 -11.21 55.55 -6.89
CA THR A 253 -10.00 55.25 -6.11
C THR A 253 -10.37 54.93 -4.66
N ARG A 254 -11.18 55.78 -4.01
CA ARG A 254 -11.67 55.54 -2.65
C ARG A 254 -12.47 54.25 -2.54
N TRP A 255 -13.34 53.96 -3.51
CA TRP A 255 -14.11 52.72 -3.56
C TRP A 255 -13.20 51.48 -3.69
N ARG A 256 -12.17 51.52 -4.55
CA ARG A 256 -11.20 50.42 -4.68
C ARG A 256 -10.38 50.22 -3.42
N ILE A 257 -9.98 51.29 -2.72
CA ILE A 257 -9.27 51.22 -1.43
C ILE A 257 -10.18 50.57 -0.39
N HIS A 258 -11.42 51.05 -0.27
CA HIS A 258 -12.40 50.52 0.68
C HIS A 258 -12.71 49.05 0.43
N ARG A 259 -12.84 48.65 -0.84
CA ARG A 259 -13.07 47.24 -1.21
C ARG A 259 -11.91 46.34 -0.82
N ARG A 260 -10.67 46.82 -0.95
CA ARG A 260 -9.46 46.07 -0.55
C ARG A 260 -9.31 45.97 0.96
N TRP A 261 -9.55 47.07 1.67
CA TRP A 261 -9.62 47.08 3.13
C TRP A 261 -10.68 46.11 3.65
N ARG A 262 -11.89 46.15 3.07
CA ARG A 262 -12.98 45.23 3.44
C ARG A 262 -12.57 43.78 3.25
N ALA A 263 -11.99 43.43 2.10
CA ALA A 263 -11.51 42.06 1.86
C ALA A 263 -10.45 41.59 2.87
N LEU A 264 -9.50 42.47 3.23
CA LEU A 264 -8.50 42.16 4.25
C LEU A 264 -9.14 41.91 5.62
N ARG A 265 -10.06 42.79 6.03
CA ARG A 265 -10.78 42.67 7.30
C ARG A 265 -11.64 41.41 7.33
N ASP A 266 -12.41 41.15 6.27
CA ASP A 266 -13.31 40.00 6.18
C ASP A 266 -12.52 38.67 6.17
N PHE A 267 -11.27 38.67 5.69
CA PHE A 267 -10.34 37.53 5.80
C PHE A 267 -9.76 37.41 7.22
N ALA A 268 -9.32 38.52 7.83
CA ALA A 268 -8.79 38.52 9.20
C ALA A 268 -9.82 38.06 10.23
N GLU A 269 -11.11 38.38 10.03
CA GLU A 269 -12.22 37.93 10.88
C GLU A 269 -12.41 36.41 10.88
N LEU A 270 -11.90 35.70 9.86
CA LEU A 270 -11.96 34.24 9.82
C LEU A 270 -11.05 33.58 10.86
N GLY A 271 -10.08 34.31 11.41
CA GLY A 271 -9.13 33.77 12.40
C GLY A 271 -8.26 32.63 11.87
N LEU A 272 -8.13 32.51 10.54
CA LEU A 272 -7.31 31.49 9.89
C LEU A 272 -5.82 31.81 10.08
N THR A 273 -5.26 31.24 11.13
CA THR A 273 -3.82 31.31 11.45
C THR A 273 -3.23 29.91 11.41
N ILE A 274 -1.93 29.81 11.15
CA ILE A 274 -1.23 28.53 11.12
C ILE A 274 -1.37 27.81 12.47
N ASP A 275 -1.17 28.55 13.57
CA ASP A 275 -1.25 28.01 14.93
C ASP A 275 -2.69 27.62 15.29
N GLY A 276 -3.68 28.45 14.96
CA GLY A 276 -5.09 28.15 15.20
C GLY A 276 -5.58 26.91 14.45
N VAL A 277 -5.10 26.68 13.22
CA VAL A 277 -5.41 25.46 12.46
C VAL A 277 -4.76 24.22 13.08
N ARG A 278 -3.57 24.35 13.66
CA ARG A 278 -2.87 23.23 14.33
C ARG A 278 -3.53 22.81 15.65
N GLU A 279 -4.08 23.77 16.39
CA GLU A 279 -4.71 23.54 17.70
C GLU A 279 -6.17 23.06 17.59
N THR A 280 -6.82 23.31 16.46
CA THR A 280 -8.19 22.84 16.20
C THR A 280 -8.18 21.41 15.67
N SER A 281 -9.28 20.67 15.84
CA SER A 281 -9.38 19.30 15.33
C SER A 281 -9.54 19.29 13.80
N PHE A 282 -8.91 18.32 13.12
CA PHE A 282 -8.96 18.17 11.66
C PHE A 282 -10.35 18.31 11.05
N GLU A 283 -11.36 17.63 11.61
CA GLU A 283 -12.74 17.66 11.09
C GLU A 283 -13.33 19.09 11.11
N LYS A 284 -13.16 19.80 12.23
CA LYS A 284 -13.61 21.19 12.36
C LYS A 284 -12.91 22.13 11.38
N VAL A 285 -11.63 21.91 11.11
CA VAL A 285 -10.89 22.71 10.12
C VAL A 285 -11.41 22.44 8.72
N VAL A 286 -11.63 21.18 8.35
CA VAL A 286 -12.21 20.81 7.05
C VAL A 286 -13.59 21.44 6.87
N ASP A 287 -14.44 21.38 7.89
CA ASP A 287 -15.76 22.01 7.87
C ASP A 287 -15.67 23.53 7.72
N LEU A 288 -14.75 24.18 8.46
CA LEU A 288 -14.50 25.62 8.34
C LEU A 288 -14.05 26.00 6.93
N LEU A 289 -13.08 25.29 6.36
CA LEU A 289 -12.54 25.57 5.03
C LEU A 289 -13.53 25.25 3.89
N ALA A 290 -14.54 24.42 4.15
CA ALA A 290 -15.61 24.15 3.21
C ALA A 290 -16.69 25.26 3.18
N GLN A 291 -16.74 26.14 4.19
CA GLN A 291 -17.73 27.22 4.25
C GLN A 291 -17.55 28.22 3.11
N GLU A 292 -18.67 28.61 2.50
CA GLU A 292 -18.68 29.58 1.39
C GLU A 292 -18.08 30.93 1.80
N LYS A 293 -18.34 31.40 3.03
CA LYS A 293 -17.75 32.65 3.57
C LYS A 293 -16.22 32.61 3.50
N VAL A 294 -15.61 31.48 3.89
CA VAL A 294 -14.15 31.30 3.87
C VAL A 294 -13.63 31.29 2.44
N LEU A 295 -14.28 30.56 1.54
CA LEU A 295 -13.88 30.48 0.13
C LEU A 295 -13.92 31.85 -0.55
N VAL A 296 -15.01 32.61 -0.38
CA VAL A 296 -15.20 33.91 -1.01
C VAL A 296 -14.25 34.97 -0.44
N SER A 297 -14.09 35.02 0.88
CA SER A 297 -13.12 35.93 1.52
C SER A 297 -11.69 35.62 1.09
N THR A 298 -11.33 34.33 1.01
CA THR A 298 -10.01 33.90 0.52
C THR A 298 -9.80 34.25 -0.95
N ALA A 299 -10.81 34.05 -1.81
CA ALA A 299 -10.73 34.47 -3.22
C ALA A 299 -10.47 35.98 -3.36
N HIS A 300 -11.13 36.79 -2.53
CA HIS A 300 -10.95 38.24 -2.56
C HIS A 300 -9.53 38.67 -2.18
N ILE A 301 -8.94 38.06 -1.14
CA ILE A 301 -7.59 38.42 -0.70
C ILE A 301 -6.51 37.90 -1.66
N LEU A 302 -6.65 36.67 -2.18
CA LEU A 302 -5.73 36.12 -3.18
C LEU A 302 -5.69 36.99 -4.44
N ARG A 303 -6.84 37.54 -4.86
CA ARG A 303 -6.93 38.48 -6.00
C ARG A 303 -6.18 39.79 -5.75
N ILE A 304 -6.16 40.28 -4.51
CA ILE A 304 -5.39 41.47 -4.10
C ILE A 304 -3.89 41.14 -4.11
N CYS A 305 -3.54 39.93 -3.67
CA CYS A 305 -2.19 39.38 -3.68
C CYS A 305 -1.73 38.87 -5.06
N GLY A 306 -2.44 39.20 -6.14
CA GLY A 306 -2.01 38.90 -7.51
C GLY A 306 -2.20 37.44 -7.97
N LEU A 307 -2.73 36.56 -7.11
CA LEU A 307 -3.05 35.18 -7.44
C LEU A 307 -4.45 35.11 -8.07
N LYS A 308 -4.50 35.23 -9.40
CA LYS A 308 -5.74 35.23 -10.18
C LYS A 308 -5.76 34.07 -11.16
N GLU A 309 -6.31 32.93 -10.74
CA GLU A 309 -6.56 31.80 -11.62
C GLU A 309 -8.00 31.85 -12.14
N GLY A 310 -8.17 32.26 -13.41
CA GLY A 310 -9.48 32.33 -14.06
C GLY A 310 -10.30 33.58 -13.71
N GLU A 311 -11.55 33.58 -14.16
CA GLU A 311 -12.49 34.70 -13.97
C GLU A 311 -13.08 34.70 -12.56
N SER A 312 -13.53 35.87 -12.09
CA SER A 312 -14.15 36.00 -10.77
C SER A 312 -15.44 35.20 -10.67
N GLY A 313 -15.54 34.30 -9.68
CA GLY A 313 -16.66 33.38 -9.50
C GLY A 313 -16.59 32.13 -10.38
N SER A 314 -15.51 31.93 -11.13
CA SER A 314 -15.34 30.73 -11.96
C SER A 314 -14.99 29.48 -11.14
N VAL A 315 -15.25 28.31 -11.70
CA VAL A 315 -14.84 27.02 -11.13
C VAL A 315 -13.33 26.93 -10.96
N ASN A 316 -12.57 27.54 -11.87
CA ASN A 316 -11.11 27.57 -11.83
C ASN A 316 -10.62 28.39 -10.62
N GLU A 317 -11.21 29.57 -10.36
CA GLU A 317 -10.87 30.39 -9.18
C GLU A 317 -11.16 29.62 -7.89
N MET A 318 -12.31 28.95 -7.82
CA MET A 318 -12.66 28.16 -6.63
C MET A 318 -11.77 26.92 -6.45
N THR A 319 -11.21 26.38 -7.53
CA THR A 319 -10.24 25.27 -7.47
C THR A 319 -8.89 25.76 -6.96
N ALA A 320 -8.43 26.92 -7.45
CA ALA A 320 -7.23 27.59 -6.96
C ALA A 320 -7.33 27.93 -5.47
N VAL A 321 -8.46 28.49 -5.04
CA VAL A 321 -8.73 28.83 -3.63
C VAL A 321 -8.67 27.59 -2.76
N ARG A 322 -9.35 26.50 -3.15
CA ARG A 322 -9.29 25.24 -2.39
C ARG A 322 -7.89 24.63 -2.35
N THR A 323 -7.13 24.81 -3.43
CA THR A 323 -5.73 24.36 -3.49
C THR A 323 -4.85 25.20 -2.58
N PHE A 324 -5.03 26.51 -2.55
CA PHE A 324 -4.35 27.38 -1.59
C PHE A 324 -4.71 27.03 -0.13
N LEU A 325 -6.00 26.83 0.16
CA LEU A 325 -6.46 26.47 1.51
C LEU A 325 -5.97 25.09 1.96
N SER A 326 -5.64 24.19 1.03
CA SER A 326 -5.04 22.91 1.38
C SER A 326 -3.65 23.08 2.02
N ALA A 327 -2.93 24.17 1.77
CA ALA A 327 -1.66 24.47 2.44
C ALA A 327 -1.84 24.59 3.96
N PHE A 328 -2.95 25.18 4.43
CA PHE A 328 -3.28 25.24 5.87
C PHE A 328 -3.54 23.84 6.44
N LEU A 329 -4.28 22.99 5.71
CA LEU A 329 -4.55 21.61 6.14
C LEU A 329 -3.27 20.76 6.19
N ILE A 330 -2.44 20.84 5.17
CA ILE A 330 -1.17 20.11 5.08
C ILE A 330 -0.25 20.51 6.23
N LEU A 331 -0.19 21.80 6.57
CA LEU A 331 0.70 22.29 7.62
C LEU A 331 0.15 22.02 9.03
N GLY A 332 -1.15 22.19 9.26
CA GLY A 332 -1.76 21.97 10.59
C GLY A 332 -2.01 20.50 10.93
N HIS A 333 -2.31 19.67 9.93
CA HIS A 333 -2.66 18.25 10.09
C HIS A 333 -1.94 17.33 9.08
N PRO A 334 -0.60 17.34 9.04
CA PRO A 334 0.17 16.62 8.02
C PRO A 334 -0.08 15.11 8.06
N THR A 335 -0.24 14.52 9.25
CA THR A 335 -0.48 13.08 9.39
C THR A 335 -1.84 12.68 8.83
N GLN A 336 -2.89 13.46 9.07
CA GLN A 336 -4.25 13.15 8.62
C GLN A 336 -4.41 13.39 7.11
N VAL A 337 -3.71 14.39 6.55
CA VAL A 337 -3.82 14.75 5.13
C VAL A 337 -2.92 13.89 4.25
N LEU A 338 -1.69 13.61 4.69
CA LEU A 338 -0.66 12.96 3.87
C LEU A 338 -0.53 11.45 4.11
N SER A 339 -1.14 10.90 5.17
CA SER A 339 -1.16 9.45 5.37
C SER A 339 -1.98 8.80 4.26
N SER A 340 -1.40 7.79 3.59
CA SER A 340 -2.14 7.02 2.61
C SER A 340 -3.28 6.33 3.36
N LYS A 341 -4.52 6.54 2.90
CA LYS A 341 -5.75 5.99 3.46
C LYS A 341 -5.82 4.47 3.22
N GLY A 342 -4.85 3.74 3.74
CA GLY A 342 -4.69 2.29 3.63
C GLY A 342 -4.63 1.57 4.98
N ASP A 343 -4.52 2.30 6.10
CA ASP A 343 -4.42 1.71 7.44
C ASP A 343 -5.49 2.26 8.40
N LYS A 344 -6.74 2.28 7.92
CA LYS A 344 -7.93 2.36 8.79
C LYS A 344 -8.65 1.01 8.84
N GLY A 345 -7.88 -0.06 9.04
CA GLY A 345 -8.41 -1.29 9.62
C GLY A 345 -8.52 -1.08 11.13
N GLU A 346 -9.74 -1.03 11.62
CA GLU A 346 -10.14 -1.36 12.99
C GLU A 346 -9.12 -1.02 14.11
N GLN A 347 -9.15 0.22 14.59
CA GLN A 347 -8.73 0.49 15.97
C GLN A 347 -9.93 0.31 16.90
N GLU A 348 -10.32 -0.95 17.11
CA GLU A 348 -11.00 -1.33 18.33
C GLU A 348 -9.93 -1.56 19.41
N GLN A 349 -10.21 -1.02 20.60
CA GLN A 349 -9.37 -1.05 21.78
C GLN A 349 -8.87 -2.48 22.07
N VAL A 350 -7.56 -2.66 22.27
CA VAL A 350 -6.89 -3.17 23.48
C VAL A 350 -5.41 -3.36 23.16
N GLY A 351 -4.53 -2.68 23.90
CA GLY A 351 -3.11 -3.05 24.01
C GLY A 351 -2.17 -2.29 23.07
N ALA A 352 -1.34 -1.44 23.67
CA ALA A 352 -0.30 -0.65 23.03
C ALA A 352 0.56 -1.43 22.03
N GLN A 353 0.49 -1.05 20.75
CA GLN A 353 1.64 -1.08 19.85
C GLN A 353 1.79 0.28 19.15
N PRO A 354 3.02 0.82 19.04
CA PRO A 354 3.26 2.10 18.39
C PRO A 354 2.96 2.00 16.89
N MET A 355 2.23 2.98 16.35
CA MET A 355 1.95 3.16 14.92
C MET A 355 3.22 3.04 14.07
N LYS A 356 3.11 2.41 12.89
CA LYS A 356 4.16 2.50 11.85
C LYS A 356 4.27 3.96 11.39
N ARG A 357 5.37 4.58 11.79
CA ARG A 357 5.71 5.99 11.64
C ARG A 357 6.39 6.30 10.29
N ASP A 358 6.13 5.52 9.24
CA ASP A 358 7.00 5.47 8.05
C ASP A 358 6.53 6.31 6.85
N ASP A 359 5.26 6.74 6.77
CA ASP A 359 4.81 7.55 5.63
C ASP A 359 5.34 9.01 5.71
N LEU A 360 5.46 9.58 6.91
CA LEU A 360 5.92 10.96 7.11
C LEU A 360 7.44 11.16 6.91
N ALA A 361 8.18 10.05 6.78
CA ALA A 361 9.60 10.05 6.45
C ALA A 361 9.86 10.17 4.94
N ASN A 362 8.82 10.16 4.11
CA ASN A 362 8.96 10.31 2.67
C ASN A 362 9.48 11.72 2.31
N PRO A 363 10.64 11.86 1.65
CA PRO A 363 11.24 13.16 1.32
C PRO A 363 10.33 14.03 0.43
N GLN A 364 9.49 13.43 -0.41
CA GLN A 364 8.55 14.18 -1.26
C GLN A 364 7.39 14.78 -0.45
N LEU A 365 6.94 14.09 0.61
CA LEU A 365 5.90 14.62 1.48
C LEU A 365 6.46 15.74 2.36
N GLN A 366 7.71 15.61 2.81
CA GLN A 366 8.40 16.68 3.54
C GLN A 366 8.64 17.92 2.66
N ASP A 367 9.04 17.73 1.40
CA ASP A 367 9.17 18.82 0.42
C ASP A 367 7.82 19.52 0.17
N LEU A 368 6.71 18.78 0.07
CA LEU A 368 5.37 19.37 -0.05
C LEU A 368 5.00 20.20 1.21
N VAL A 369 5.28 19.69 2.40
CA VAL A 369 5.05 20.41 3.67
C VAL A 369 5.90 21.68 3.73
N ALA A 370 7.17 21.62 3.33
CA ALA A 370 8.06 22.78 3.27
C ALA A 370 7.51 23.85 2.30
N LYS A 371 7.11 23.46 1.09
CA LYS A 371 6.51 24.38 0.10
C LYS A 371 5.18 24.98 0.58
N ALA A 372 4.36 24.21 1.30
CA ALA A 372 3.14 24.72 1.92
C ALA A 372 3.45 25.77 2.98
N ARG A 373 4.48 25.53 3.81
CA ARG A 373 4.96 26.49 4.81
C ARG A 373 5.47 27.76 4.16
N ASP A 374 6.32 27.65 3.14
CA ASP A 374 6.88 28.81 2.43
C ASP A 374 5.79 29.67 1.79
N LEU A 375 4.77 29.03 1.21
CA LEU A 375 3.60 29.72 0.65
C LEU A 375 2.87 30.55 1.72
N LEU A 376 2.60 29.96 2.88
CA LEU A 376 1.88 30.65 3.94
C LEU A 376 2.70 31.78 4.57
N ILE A 377 4.02 31.58 4.76
CA ILE A 377 4.92 32.64 5.24
C ILE A 377 5.00 33.81 4.25
N SER A 378 5.15 33.50 2.95
CA SER A 378 5.18 34.53 1.89
C SER A 378 3.87 35.29 1.84
N PHE A 379 2.73 34.58 1.94
CA PHE A 379 1.41 35.18 1.98
C PHE A 379 1.21 36.10 3.20
N GLU A 380 1.58 35.65 4.40
CA GLU A 380 1.50 36.45 5.63
C GLU A 380 2.41 37.69 5.57
N THR A 381 3.60 37.55 4.97
CA THR A 381 4.52 38.68 4.70
C THR A 381 3.88 39.71 3.77
N VAL A 382 3.11 39.28 2.78
CA VAL A 382 2.34 40.20 1.91
C VAL A 382 1.21 40.85 2.70
N LEU A 383 0.44 40.08 3.47
CA LEU A 383 -0.69 40.58 4.26
C LEU A 383 -0.27 41.64 5.28
N SER A 384 0.80 41.40 6.02
CA SER A 384 1.34 42.35 7.03
C SER A 384 1.72 43.70 6.43
N ARG A 385 1.98 43.76 5.12
CA ARG A 385 2.28 45.02 4.41
C ARG A 385 1.05 45.69 3.83
N LEU A 386 -0.12 45.07 3.80
CA LEU A 386 -1.36 45.71 3.33
C LEU A 386 -1.86 46.68 4.41
N THR A 387 -1.42 47.93 4.33
CA THR A 387 -1.72 48.97 5.32
C THR A 387 -2.47 50.14 4.70
N THR A 388 -2.97 51.05 5.53
CA THR A 388 -3.55 52.32 5.06
C THR A 388 -2.53 53.13 4.25
N ALA A 389 -1.24 53.09 4.62
CA ALA A 389 -0.17 53.86 4.00
C ALA A 389 0.06 53.49 2.52
N ASN A 390 -0.13 52.23 2.13
CA ASN A 390 -0.01 51.78 0.74
C ASN A 390 -1.35 51.53 0.06
N ASN A 391 -2.44 52.09 0.59
CA ASN A 391 -3.79 51.92 0.05
C ASN A 391 -4.21 50.45 -0.08
N TYR A 392 -3.69 49.57 0.81
CA TYR A 392 -3.87 48.12 0.77
C TYR A 392 -3.46 47.52 -0.59
N THR A 393 -2.35 48.01 -1.14
CA THR A 393 -1.75 47.53 -2.39
C THR A 393 -0.40 46.89 -2.10
N PRO A 394 -0.21 45.60 -2.39
CA PRO A 394 1.07 44.97 -2.12
C PRO A 394 2.17 45.46 -3.09
N PRO A 395 3.44 45.56 -2.63
CA PRO A 395 4.58 45.87 -3.48
C PRO A 395 4.76 44.84 -4.61
N PRO A 396 5.05 45.26 -5.87
CA PRO A 396 5.16 44.34 -7.01
C PRO A 396 6.19 43.21 -6.83
N ALA A 397 7.34 43.51 -6.21
CA ALA A 397 8.40 42.53 -5.97
C ALA A 397 7.94 41.36 -5.06
N GLN A 398 7.04 41.63 -4.11
CA GLN A 398 6.51 40.58 -3.24
C GLN A 398 5.42 39.76 -3.93
N LEU A 399 4.68 40.36 -4.87
CA LEU A 399 3.71 39.62 -5.68
C LEU A 399 4.40 38.61 -6.58
N SER A 400 5.54 38.96 -7.18
CA SER A 400 6.32 38.00 -7.97
C SER A 400 6.82 36.84 -7.11
N THR A 401 7.33 37.11 -5.92
CA THR A 401 7.79 36.05 -5.00
C THR A 401 6.62 35.15 -4.56
N LEU A 402 5.47 35.72 -4.18
CA LEU A 402 4.30 34.93 -3.81
C LEU A 402 3.79 34.08 -4.97
N SER A 403 3.76 34.63 -6.18
CA SER A 403 3.36 33.90 -7.39
C SER A 403 4.30 32.72 -7.67
N GLU A 404 5.61 32.90 -7.50
CA GLU A 404 6.61 31.85 -7.69
C GLU A 404 6.45 30.73 -6.66
N VAL A 405 6.36 31.07 -5.37
CA VAL A 405 6.18 30.10 -4.28
C VAL A 405 4.83 29.38 -4.39
N TYR A 406 3.78 30.07 -4.82
CA TYR A 406 2.50 29.43 -5.09
C TYR A 406 2.58 28.43 -6.25
N ALA A 407 3.29 28.76 -7.34
CA ALA A 407 3.47 27.83 -8.46
C ALA A 407 4.27 26.58 -8.05
N THR A 408 5.33 26.73 -7.24
CA THR A 408 6.11 25.58 -6.76
C THR A 408 5.29 24.68 -5.83
N PHE A 409 4.51 25.27 -4.92
CA PHE A 409 3.57 24.53 -4.08
C PHE A 409 2.48 23.84 -4.92
N PHE A 410 1.83 24.55 -5.84
CA PHE A 410 0.76 24.01 -6.67
C PHE A 410 1.24 22.79 -7.47
N ASN A 411 2.40 22.87 -8.10
CA ASN A 411 2.98 21.76 -8.83
C ASN A 411 3.29 20.56 -7.93
N ALA A 412 3.86 20.80 -6.74
CA ALA A 412 4.12 19.74 -5.76
C ALA A 412 2.82 19.10 -5.24
N PHE A 413 1.79 19.91 -5.00
CA PHE A 413 0.48 19.47 -4.54
C PHE A 413 -0.22 18.58 -5.59
N ILE A 414 -0.20 18.98 -6.86
CA ILE A 414 -0.77 18.19 -7.95
C ILE A 414 0.01 16.87 -8.11
N ALA A 415 1.35 16.92 -8.07
CA ALA A 415 2.18 15.72 -8.14
C ALA A 415 1.83 14.75 -7.01
N TRP A 416 1.74 15.24 -5.77
CA TRP A 416 1.33 14.44 -4.62
C TRP A 416 -0.07 13.84 -4.78
N LYS A 417 -1.06 14.65 -5.18
CA LYS A 417 -2.44 14.18 -5.40
C LYS A 417 -2.53 13.11 -6.49
N SER A 418 -1.64 13.16 -7.48
CA SER A 418 -1.59 12.19 -8.58
C SER A 418 -0.88 10.88 -8.22
N ARG A 419 -0.11 10.83 -7.13
CA ARG A 419 0.75 9.70 -6.76
C ARG A 419 -0.02 8.39 -6.65
N ASP A 420 -1.07 8.38 -5.83
CA ASP A 420 -1.84 7.15 -5.56
C ASP A 420 -2.62 6.69 -6.81
N ALA A 421 -3.04 7.63 -7.67
CA ALA A 421 -3.68 7.32 -8.95
C ALA A 421 -2.68 6.72 -9.95
N SER A 422 -1.45 7.26 -10.03
CA SER A 422 -0.40 6.71 -10.89
C SER A 422 0.00 5.29 -10.49
N THR A 423 0.22 5.02 -9.19
CA THR A 423 0.57 3.68 -8.72
C THR A 423 -0.53 2.66 -9.01
N LEU A 424 -1.80 3.06 -8.85
CA LEU A 424 -2.93 2.20 -9.24
C LEU A 424 -2.96 1.93 -10.75
N ILE A 425 -2.73 2.94 -11.58
CA ILE A 425 -2.66 2.79 -13.04
C ILE A 425 -1.52 1.84 -13.41
N ASP A 426 -0.34 1.99 -12.81
CA ASP A 426 0.83 1.15 -13.09
C ASP A 426 0.57 -0.31 -12.71
N MET A 427 -0.03 -0.55 -11.53
CA MET A 427 -0.43 -1.89 -11.11
C MET A 427 -1.42 -2.53 -12.09
N MET A 428 -2.41 -1.76 -12.55
CA MET A 428 -3.38 -2.21 -13.54
C MET A 428 -2.74 -2.50 -14.91
N VAL A 429 -1.76 -1.68 -15.33
CA VAL A 429 -0.99 -1.91 -16.56
C VAL A 429 -0.13 -3.17 -16.43
N LEU A 430 0.46 -3.42 -15.27
CA LEU A 430 1.22 -4.65 -15.01
C LEU A 430 0.31 -5.89 -15.09
N GLN A 431 -0.86 -5.85 -14.46
CA GLN A 431 -1.87 -6.92 -14.58
C GLN A 431 -2.31 -7.14 -16.04
N PHE A 432 -2.44 -6.06 -16.82
CA PHE A 432 -2.77 -6.18 -18.24
C PHE A 432 -1.67 -6.92 -19.02
N VAL A 433 -0.40 -6.58 -18.77
CA VAL A 433 0.76 -7.23 -19.40
C VAL A 433 0.86 -8.71 -19.00
N GLU A 434 0.59 -9.04 -17.74
CA GLU A 434 0.56 -10.42 -17.27
C GLU A 434 -0.50 -11.24 -18.01
N LEU A 435 -1.72 -10.70 -18.14
CA LEU A 435 -2.78 -11.32 -18.94
C LEU A 435 -2.40 -11.46 -20.43
N ASP A 436 -1.70 -10.48 -21.04
CA ASP A 436 -1.17 -10.62 -22.41
C ASP A 436 -0.14 -11.77 -22.48
N SER A 437 0.74 -11.91 -21.49
CA SER A 437 1.71 -13.01 -21.46
C SER A 437 1.03 -14.38 -21.38
N ILE A 438 0.02 -14.53 -20.50
CA ILE A 438 -0.78 -15.75 -20.37
C ILE A 438 -1.53 -16.03 -21.69
N TRP A 439 -2.17 -15.01 -22.26
CA TRP A 439 -2.85 -15.12 -23.55
C TRP A 439 -1.92 -15.68 -24.63
N GLN A 440 -0.70 -15.14 -24.75
CA GLN A 440 0.28 -15.64 -25.73
C GLN A 440 0.68 -17.10 -25.52
N THR A 441 0.58 -17.64 -24.29
CA THR A 441 0.88 -19.06 -24.03
C THR A 441 -0.31 -19.99 -24.30
N VAL A 442 -1.54 -19.50 -24.14
CA VAL A 442 -2.75 -20.34 -24.22
C VAL A 442 -3.42 -20.30 -25.60
N LYS A 443 -3.19 -19.23 -26.38
CA LYS A 443 -3.79 -19.06 -27.73
C LYS A 443 -3.48 -20.21 -28.71
N ASP A 444 -2.35 -20.91 -28.54
CA ASP A 444 -1.90 -21.98 -29.44
C ASP A 444 -2.11 -23.39 -28.84
N SER A 445 -2.72 -23.49 -27.65
CA SER A 445 -3.00 -24.79 -27.00
C SER A 445 -4.17 -25.53 -27.64
N THR A 446 -4.05 -26.86 -27.75
CA THR A 446 -4.91 -27.75 -28.56
C THR A 446 -6.08 -28.39 -27.79
N GLU A 447 -6.29 -28.05 -26.51
CA GLU A 447 -7.41 -28.56 -25.70
C GLU A 447 -8.65 -27.65 -25.81
N GLU A 448 -9.55 -27.94 -26.73
CA GLU A 448 -10.57 -27.01 -27.26
C GLU A 448 -11.63 -26.54 -26.24
N SER A 449 -12.16 -27.41 -25.37
CA SER A 449 -13.36 -27.08 -24.58
C SER A 449 -13.12 -26.26 -23.29
N VAL A 450 -11.96 -26.44 -22.63
CA VAL A 450 -11.60 -25.68 -21.42
C VAL A 450 -10.84 -24.40 -21.77
N THR A 451 -10.16 -24.37 -22.91
CA THR A 451 -9.36 -23.22 -23.34
C THR A 451 -10.21 -22.06 -23.83
N ASP A 452 -11.37 -22.30 -24.45
CA ASP A 452 -12.21 -21.21 -24.98
C ASP A 452 -12.85 -20.35 -23.89
N SER A 453 -13.42 -20.96 -22.84
CA SER A 453 -13.93 -20.21 -21.68
C SER A 453 -12.83 -19.44 -20.97
N TYR A 454 -11.63 -20.01 -20.86
CA TYR A 454 -10.47 -19.35 -20.28
C TYR A 454 -9.95 -18.19 -21.15
N ARG A 455 -9.94 -18.37 -22.48
CA ARG A 455 -9.57 -17.35 -23.48
C ARG A 455 -10.53 -16.16 -23.44
N ASP A 456 -11.83 -16.42 -23.37
CA ASP A 456 -12.85 -15.38 -23.21
C ASP A 456 -12.68 -14.65 -21.88
N GLY A 457 -12.42 -15.38 -20.78
CA GLY A 457 -12.14 -14.78 -19.47
C GLY A 457 -10.93 -13.84 -19.45
N ILE A 458 -9.84 -14.19 -20.16
CA ILE A 458 -8.68 -13.31 -20.31
C ILE A 458 -9.04 -12.05 -21.10
N ARG A 459 -9.72 -12.19 -22.24
CA ARG A 459 -10.12 -11.06 -23.09
C ARG A 459 -11.04 -10.09 -22.34
N ASP A 460 -12.01 -10.62 -21.59
CA ASP A 460 -12.93 -9.81 -20.78
C ASP A 460 -12.20 -9.05 -19.67
N ASN A 461 -11.26 -9.69 -18.99
CA ASN A 461 -10.46 -9.03 -17.94
C ASN A 461 -9.51 -7.98 -18.52
N GLN A 462 -8.88 -8.25 -19.66
CA GLN A 462 -8.09 -7.25 -20.39
C GLN A 462 -8.95 -6.05 -20.79
N LEU A 463 -10.18 -6.28 -21.29
CA LEU A 463 -11.11 -5.21 -21.64
C LEU A 463 -11.47 -4.36 -20.40
N LYS A 464 -11.83 -5.00 -19.28
CA LYS A 464 -12.15 -4.33 -18.02
C LYS A 464 -10.97 -3.47 -17.53
N LEU A 465 -9.76 -4.03 -17.52
CA LEU A 465 -8.55 -3.30 -17.13
C LEU A 465 -8.29 -2.12 -18.07
N MET A 466 -8.38 -2.33 -19.39
CA MET A 466 -8.18 -1.26 -20.37
C MET A 466 -9.17 -0.11 -20.20
N VAL A 467 -10.46 -0.40 -19.97
CA VAL A 467 -11.48 0.63 -19.74
C VAL A 467 -11.15 1.43 -18.48
N ARG A 468 -10.77 0.75 -17.39
CA ARG A 468 -10.47 1.42 -16.13
C ARG A 468 -9.15 2.20 -16.17
N ILE A 469 -8.12 1.73 -16.88
CA ILE A 469 -6.89 2.49 -17.16
C ILE A 469 -7.21 3.74 -17.99
N LYS A 470 -8.00 3.61 -19.06
CA LYS A 470 -8.41 4.77 -19.88
C LYS A 470 -9.22 5.79 -19.10
N ARG A 471 -10.03 5.34 -18.13
CA ARG A 471 -10.82 6.22 -17.27
C ARG A 471 -9.95 7.00 -16.28
N LEU A 472 -8.89 6.40 -15.76
CA LEU A 472 -8.01 7.02 -14.76
C LEU A 472 -6.87 7.85 -15.37
N ALA A 473 -6.23 7.35 -16.43
CA ALA A 473 -5.12 8.03 -17.10
C ALA A 473 -5.56 8.97 -18.23
N GLY A 474 -6.82 8.86 -18.67
CA GLY A 474 -7.32 9.45 -19.90
C GLY A 474 -7.16 8.51 -21.12
N PRO A 475 -8.00 8.67 -22.16
CA PRO A 475 -8.09 7.70 -23.25
C PRO A 475 -6.83 7.62 -24.11
N VAL A 476 -6.12 8.74 -24.32
CA VAL A 476 -4.89 8.81 -25.11
C VAL A 476 -3.71 8.25 -24.32
N GLN A 477 -3.51 8.76 -23.10
CA GLN A 477 -2.39 8.36 -22.26
C GLN A 477 -2.51 6.91 -21.79
N GLY A 478 -3.72 6.46 -21.43
CA GLY A 478 -3.96 5.06 -21.04
C GLY A 478 -3.64 4.06 -22.16
N LYS A 479 -4.01 4.37 -23.42
CA LYS A 479 -3.62 3.55 -24.58
C LYS A 479 -2.10 3.52 -24.75
N ARG A 480 -1.43 4.66 -24.59
CA ARG A 480 0.03 4.76 -24.70
C ARG A 480 0.76 3.95 -23.64
N LEU A 481 0.32 4.00 -22.39
CA LEU A 481 0.89 3.22 -21.27
C LEU A 481 0.80 1.71 -21.54
N ILE A 482 -0.39 1.23 -21.92
CA ILE A 482 -0.60 -0.18 -22.27
C ILE A 482 0.30 -0.60 -23.45
N ALA A 483 0.32 0.18 -24.53
CA ALA A 483 1.10 -0.16 -25.72
C ALA A 483 2.61 -0.19 -25.45
N ASN A 484 3.13 0.77 -24.66
CA ASN A 484 4.52 0.80 -24.26
C ASN A 484 4.87 -0.39 -23.35
N ALA A 485 4.03 -0.68 -22.36
CA ALA A 485 4.27 -1.78 -21.42
C ALA A 485 4.28 -3.14 -22.11
N ILE A 486 3.36 -3.37 -23.06
CA ILE A 486 3.35 -4.59 -23.90
C ILE A 486 4.63 -4.67 -24.74
N ARG A 487 5.06 -3.56 -25.35
CA ARG A 487 6.27 -3.53 -26.19
C ARG A 487 7.52 -3.87 -25.36
N GLU A 488 7.66 -3.26 -24.19
CA GLU A 488 8.77 -3.54 -23.27
C GLU A 488 8.75 -5.00 -22.78
N ALA A 489 7.58 -5.52 -22.38
CA ALA A 489 7.44 -6.90 -21.95
C ALA A 489 7.81 -7.91 -23.06
N ARG A 490 7.42 -7.62 -24.30
CA ARG A 490 7.79 -8.45 -25.47
C ARG A 490 9.28 -8.39 -25.78
N LYS A 491 9.89 -7.20 -25.67
CA LYS A 491 11.34 -7.02 -25.86
C LYS A 491 12.14 -7.83 -24.83
N VAL A 492 11.74 -7.79 -23.55
CA VAL A 492 12.37 -8.58 -22.48
C VAL A 492 12.21 -10.09 -22.69
N LYS A 493 11.09 -10.54 -23.27
CA LYS A 493 10.88 -11.96 -23.56
C LYS A 493 11.68 -12.44 -24.78
N GLN A 494 11.86 -11.59 -25.79
CA GLN A 494 12.69 -11.89 -26.97
C GLN A 494 14.18 -11.98 -26.63
N THR A 495 14.69 -11.16 -25.71
CA THR A 495 16.09 -11.25 -25.26
C THR A 495 16.36 -12.45 -24.35
N LYS A 496 15.33 -12.99 -23.69
CA LYS A 496 15.44 -14.18 -22.80
C LYS A 496 15.22 -15.52 -23.53
N GLN A 497 14.77 -15.52 -24.78
CA GLN A 497 14.72 -16.73 -25.60
C GLN A 497 16.09 -16.93 -26.26
N PRO A 498 16.92 -17.91 -25.86
CA PRO A 498 18.06 -18.30 -26.67
C PRO A 498 17.48 -18.92 -27.95
N THR A 499 17.71 -18.25 -29.09
CA THR A 499 17.48 -18.81 -30.41
C THR A 499 18.23 -20.14 -30.48
N GLY A 500 17.47 -21.24 -30.42
CA GLY A 500 18.01 -22.58 -30.44
C GLY A 500 18.65 -22.83 -31.79
N ASP A 501 19.99 -22.78 -31.84
CA ASP A 501 20.75 -23.45 -32.87
C ASP A 501 21.60 -24.54 -32.18
N SER A 502 21.27 -25.78 -32.53
CA SER A 502 21.84 -26.99 -31.97
C SER A 502 23.24 -27.22 -32.54
N ARG A 503 24.30 -26.89 -31.79
CA ARG A 503 25.61 -27.51 -31.95
C ARG A 503 26.43 -27.41 -30.66
N PRO A 504 27.06 -28.50 -30.16
CA PRO A 504 27.91 -28.42 -28.99
C PRO A 504 29.30 -27.95 -29.43
N ARG A 505 29.79 -26.84 -28.86
CA ARG A 505 31.22 -26.54 -28.87
C ARG A 505 31.68 -26.06 -27.50
N ALA A 506 32.82 -26.61 -27.12
CA ALA A 506 33.49 -26.48 -25.84
C ALA A 506 33.94 -25.04 -25.52
N VAL A 507 33.89 -24.75 -24.21
CA VAL A 507 34.76 -23.92 -23.35
C VAL A 507 35.57 -22.81 -24.04
N GLU A 508 35.38 -21.55 -23.61
CA GLU A 508 36.43 -20.69 -23.05
C GLU A 508 35.83 -19.47 -22.31
N THR A 509 36.66 -18.92 -21.44
CA THR A 509 36.49 -18.03 -20.28
C THR A 509 36.24 -16.54 -20.57
N GLY A 510 35.59 -15.83 -19.62
CA GLY A 510 36.00 -14.46 -19.23
C GLY A 510 34.96 -13.34 -19.11
N SER A 511 34.83 -12.82 -17.88
CA SER A 511 34.53 -11.42 -17.48
C SER A 511 33.09 -10.92 -17.19
N ALA A 512 32.82 -10.79 -15.88
CA ALA A 512 32.42 -9.59 -15.11
C ALA A 512 31.11 -8.78 -15.39
N SER A 513 30.10 -9.03 -14.52
CA SER A 513 29.20 -8.11 -13.74
C SER A 513 28.28 -7.05 -14.44
N PRO A 514 27.19 -6.53 -13.80
CA PRO A 514 26.75 -6.64 -12.40
C PRO A 514 25.24 -6.97 -12.12
N VAL A 515 25.01 -7.42 -10.89
CA VAL A 515 23.87 -7.22 -9.94
C VAL A 515 22.49 -6.80 -10.50
N ILE A 516 21.51 -7.72 -10.42
CA ILE A 516 20.07 -7.44 -10.42
C ILE A 516 19.45 -8.26 -9.28
N GLU A 517 19.45 -7.71 -8.06
CA GLU A 517 18.82 -8.35 -6.88
C GLU A 517 17.44 -7.78 -6.50
N ASP A 518 16.94 -6.75 -7.20
CA ASP A 518 15.76 -5.99 -6.72
C ASP A 518 14.39 -6.40 -7.31
N PHE A 519 14.32 -7.39 -8.21
CA PHE A 519 13.05 -7.79 -8.85
C PHE A 519 12.33 -8.99 -8.22
N ASN A 520 12.98 -9.74 -7.32
CA ASN A 520 12.39 -10.94 -6.73
C ASN A 520 11.47 -10.66 -5.52
N ALA A 521 11.53 -9.44 -4.95
CA ALA A 521 10.71 -9.06 -3.81
C ALA A 521 9.26 -8.72 -4.19
N SER A 522 9.02 -8.20 -5.42
CA SER A 522 7.67 -7.85 -5.89
C SER A 522 6.86 -9.07 -6.33
N ASP A 523 7.50 -10.09 -6.90
CA ASP A 523 6.82 -11.32 -7.34
C ASP A 523 6.18 -12.09 -6.17
N ASN A 524 6.78 -12.07 -4.98
CA ASN A 524 6.23 -12.73 -3.80
C ASN A 524 5.03 -11.98 -3.18
N ALA A 525 4.96 -10.67 -3.31
CA ALA A 525 3.84 -9.87 -2.80
C ALA A 525 2.58 -10.03 -3.66
N VAL A 526 2.73 -10.18 -4.98
CA VAL A 526 1.63 -10.42 -5.93
C VAL A 526 1.11 -11.85 -5.83
N ALA A 527 1.99 -12.84 -5.60
CA ALA A 527 1.59 -14.24 -5.37
C ALA A 527 0.68 -14.43 -4.13
N SER A 528 0.82 -13.57 -3.11
CA SER A 528 -0.03 -13.62 -1.91
C SER A 528 -1.46 -13.12 -2.14
N HIS A 529 -1.72 -12.31 -3.18
CA HIS A 529 -3.04 -11.72 -3.41
C HIS A 529 -3.87 -12.50 -4.46
N LEU A 530 -3.25 -13.42 -5.21
CA LEU A 530 -3.89 -14.25 -6.23
C LEU A 530 -4.43 -15.59 -5.71
N GLN A 531 -4.33 -15.87 -4.41
CA GLN A 531 -4.59 -17.20 -3.85
C GLN A 531 -6.07 -17.55 -3.61
N THR A 532 -7.03 -16.76 -4.12
CA THR A 532 -8.46 -16.96 -3.86
C THR A 532 -9.32 -17.43 -5.03
N LEU A 533 -8.79 -17.67 -6.24
CA LEU A 533 -9.65 -17.99 -7.40
C LEU A 533 -9.29 -19.23 -8.24
N THR A 534 -8.40 -20.11 -7.79
CA THR A 534 -8.15 -21.38 -8.50
C THR A 534 -7.87 -22.54 -7.53
N PRO A 535 -8.37 -23.76 -7.81
CA PRO A 535 -7.93 -24.95 -7.08
C PRO A 535 -6.44 -25.19 -7.34
N PRO A 536 -5.67 -25.73 -6.36
CA PRO A 536 -4.23 -25.85 -6.46
C PRO A 536 -3.83 -26.82 -7.58
N ALA A 537 -2.85 -26.40 -8.39
CA ALA A 537 -2.20 -27.25 -9.38
C ALA A 537 -1.54 -28.46 -8.71
N THR A 538 -1.88 -29.66 -9.16
CA THR A 538 -1.19 -30.90 -8.80
C THR A 538 0.26 -30.85 -9.30
N PRO A 539 1.27 -31.12 -8.46
CA PRO A 539 2.65 -31.15 -8.91
C PRO A 539 2.89 -32.36 -9.83
N VAL A 540 3.34 -32.07 -11.06
CA VAL A 540 3.87 -33.06 -12.01
C VAL A 540 5.10 -33.72 -11.38
N LYS A 541 4.91 -34.93 -10.84
CA LYS A 541 6.02 -35.80 -10.45
C LYS A 541 6.51 -36.52 -11.70
N GLN A 542 7.74 -36.21 -12.13
CA GLN A 542 8.54 -37.14 -12.94
C GLN A 542 8.65 -38.47 -12.17
N ARG A 543 7.82 -39.45 -12.52
CA ARG A 543 7.96 -40.84 -12.06
C ARG A 543 8.93 -41.55 -12.98
N ARG A 544 10.17 -41.76 -12.53
CA ARG A 544 10.94 -42.94 -12.93
C ARG A 544 10.24 -44.17 -12.35
N GLY A 545 10.12 -45.21 -13.19
CA GLY A 545 9.25 -46.36 -12.98
C GLY A 545 9.33 -47.01 -11.60
N GLN A 546 8.19 -47.05 -10.93
CA GLN A 546 7.82 -48.06 -9.94
C GLN A 546 6.29 -48.14 -9.94
N VAL A 547 5.78 -49.26 -10.44
CA VAL A 547 4.36 -49.62 -10.42
C VAL A 547 3.94 -49.85 -8.97
N THR A 548 2.81 -49.30 -8.54
CA THR A 548 2.31 -49.45 -7.17
C THR A 548 1.24 -50.54 -7.11
N ASP A 549 1.08 -51.23 -5.98
CA ASP A 549 0.06 -52.30 -5.81
C ASP A 549 -1.39 -51.82 -6.04
N ALA A 550 -1.63 -50.51 -5.92
CA ALA A 550 -2.90 -49.88 -6.27
C ALA A 550 -3.16 -49.78 -7.79
N ASP A 551 -2.09 -49.73 -8.60
CA ASP A 551 -2.19 -49.79 -10.06
C ASP A 551 -2.47 -51.23 -10.53
N ASN A 552 -1.91 -52.23 -9.84
CA ASN A 552 -2.19 -53.66 -10.09
C ASN A 552 -3.65 -54.00 -9.82
N LEU A 553 -4.27 -53.46 -8.77
CA LEU A 553 -5.69 -53.69 -8.47
C LEU A 553 -6.66 -52.98 -9.45
N ARG A 554 -6.24 -51.85 -10.06
CA ARG A 554 -6.99 -51.21 -11.15
C ARG A 554 -6.87 -51.98 -12.47
N SER A 555 -5.72 -52.60 -12.73
CA SER A 555 -5.49 -53.47 -13.90
C SER A 555 -6.36 -54.74 -13.87
N VAL A 556 -6.63 -55.31 -12.69
CA VAL A 556 -7.46 -56.54 -12.56
C VAL A 556 -8.95 -56.30 -12.82
N ASN A 557 -9.42 -55.04 -12.73
CA ASN A 557 -10.83 -54.68 -12.89
C ASN A 557 -11.15 -53.88 -14.17
N SER A 558 -10.16 -53.63 -15.04
CA SER A 558 -10.35 -52.90 -16.29
C SER A 558 -10.56 -53.88 -17.44
N ILE A 559 -11.67 -53.71 -18.18
CA ILE A 559 -12.01 -54.51 -19.38
C ILE A 559 -11.08 -54.14 -20.56
N LEU A 560 -10.41 -52.99 -20.49
CA LEU A 560 -9.53 -52.49 -21.54
C LEU A 560 -8.05 -52.69 -21.16
N PRO A 561 -7.17 -53.05 -22.13
CA PRO A 561 -5.73 -53.15 -21.94
C PRO A 561 -5.12 -51.82 -21.47
N ASP A 562 -4.00 -51.90 -20.74
CA ASP A 562 -3.27 -50.72 -20.28
C ASP A 562 -2.81 -49.84 -21.46
N ASN A 563 -2.77 -48.53 -21.24
CA ASN A 563 -2.41 -47.53 -22.26
C ASN A 563 -1.03 -47.81 -22.86
N ARG A 564 -0.11 -48.38 -22.08
CA ARG A 564 1.21 -48.77 -22.56
C ARG A 564 1.14 -49.90 -23.60
N THR A 565 0.25 -50.85 -23.42
CA THR A 565 0.02 -51.96 -24.36
C THR A 565 -0.65 -51.43 -25.62
N LEU A 566 -1.65 -50.55 -25.50
CA LEU A 566 -2.30 -49.93 -26.67
C LEU A 566 -1.33 -49.11 -27.52
N VAL A 567 -0.45 -48.34 -26.90
CA VAL A 567 0.58 -47.56 -27.60
C VAL A 567 1.58 -48.47 -28.32
N HIS A 568 1.96 -49.59 -27.70
CA HIS A 568 2.85 -50.57 -28.32
C HIS A 568 2.19 -51.27 -29.52
N GLU A 569 0.94 -51.70 -29.37
CA GLU A 569 0.20 -52.35 -30.45
C GLU A 569 -0.12 -51.40 -31.60
N LEU A 570 -0.47 -50.14 -31.32
CA LEU A 570 -0.66 -49.12 -32.36
C LEU A 570 0.63 -48.72 -33.08
N ALA A 571 1.78 -48.81 -32.40
CA ALA A 571 3.09 -48.57 -33.01
C ALA A 571 3.49 -49.71 -33.96
N ILE A 572 3.02 -50.93 -33.70
CA ILE A 572 3.26 -52.11 -34.55
C ILE A 572 2.23 -52.22 -35.67
N ASN A 573 0.94 -52.03 -35.34
CA ASN A 573 -0.18 -52.07 -36.28
C ASN A 573 -1.08 -50.84 -36.09
N LYS A 574 -1.02 -49.91 -37.05
CA LYS A 574 -1.80 -48.66 -37.00
C LYS A 574 -3.31 -48.86 -37.10
N GLU A 575 -3.76 -50.04 -37.53
CA GLU A 575 -5.18 -50.39 -37.63
C GLU A 575 -5.67 -51.27 -36.47
N TYR A 576 -4.87 -51.41 -35.40
CA TYR A 576 -5.23 -52.22 -34.24
C TYR A 576 -6.58 -51.77 -33.64
N ARG A 577 -7.54 -52.70 -33.60
CA ARG A 577 -8.86 -52.54 -32.97
C ARG A 577 -9.06 -53.67 -31.96
N ILE A 578 -9.59 -53.33 -30.79
CA ILE A 578 -9.87 -54.29 -29.73
C ILE A 578 -11.24 -54.90 -30.02
N SER A 579 -11.31 -56.20 -30.31
CA SER A 579 -12.58 -56.90 -30.46
C SER A 579 -13.25 -57.09 -29.10
N MET A 580 -14.56 -56.89 -29.02
CA MET A 580 -15.31 -57.03 -27.76
C MET A 580 -15.34 -58.46 -27.24
N GLU A 581 -15.15 -59.46 -28.12
CA GLU A 581 -15.02 -60.88 -27.76
C GLU A 581 -13.69 -61.21 -27.07
N ASP A 582 -12.59 -60.55 -27.44
CA ASP A 582 -11.27 -60.76 -26.81
C ASP A 582 -11.24 -60.21 -25.37
N CYS A 583 -11.98 -59.13 -25.11
CA CYS A 583 -12.18 -58.56 -23.77
C CYS A 583 -12.97 -59.50 -22.83
N LEU A 584 -13.86 -60.34 -23.39
CA LEU A 584 -14.70 -61.25 -22.60
C LEU A 584 -13.99 -62.58 -22.30
N GLN A 585 -13.17 -63.09 -23.23
CA GLN A 585 -12.35 -64.29 -23.02
C GLN A 585 -11.33 -64.12 -21.88
N GLN A 586 -10.79 -62.91 -21.70
CA GLN A 586 -9.82 -62.60 -20.65
C GLN A 586 -10.40 -62.70 -19.22
N ARG A 587 -11.73 -62.79 -19.08
CA ARG A 587 -12.44 -63.00 -17.80
C ARG A 587 -12.75 -64.47 -17.51
N GLY A 588 -12.39 -65.41 -18.39
CA GLY A 588 -12.74 -66.84 -18.21
C GLY A 588 -14.25 -67.09 -18.24
N VAL A 589 -15.01 -66.28 -18.99
CA VAL A 589 -16.46 -66.44 -19.17
C VAL A 589 -16.76 -66.78 -20.63
N VAL A 590 -16.25 -67.93 -21.09
CA VAL A 590 -16.80 -68.69 -22.21
C VAL A 590 -16.66 -70.17 -21.88
N ASN A 591 -17.78 -70.81 -21.56
CA ASN A 591 -18.06 -72.21 -21.85
C ASN A 591 -19.26 -72.20 -22.80
#